data_AF-H1V6I0-F1
#
_entry.id   AF-H1V6I0-F1
#
_cell.length_a   1.000
_cell.length_b   1.000
_cell.length_c   1.000
_cell.angle_alpha   90.00
_cell.angle_beta   90.00
_cell.angle_gamma   90.00
#
_symmetry.space_group_name_H-M   'P 1'
#
loop_
_entity.id
_entity.type
_entity.pdbx_description
1 polymer ?
#
loop_
_entity_poly.entity_id
_entity_poly.type
_entity_poly.pdbx_seq_one_letter_code
_entity_poly.pdbx_strand_id
1 'polypeptide(L)'
;MATTLTSRPKRLAQPPPSKSRPNAANNQNGDGIPNRPMRPTQVLDVAVWGSGENCELGLGPRITEAPRPRLAHKHLSPETVGVVQVAAGGMHCVALTRDGRVLTWGVNDDGALGRKKSPDTPEEGPEDLLGPFESTPGQVDFQEDVDIVQVAATNSACFALTAEGTVYGWGSFAGGDGNFGFLHEKPPKTTERLPVRVPGLENIAQLAGGANHALALTNDGNVLAWGSGEQNELGRRILERRRFDTLLPQRIGLPKNKTAKIFAGSHHSFAIDTAGKVWAFGLNNFGQCGIPTREDTGFTTVISPTMVKSLAEYDIRHIAGGLHHSIACTKSGKILVWGRCDDGQMGIDLDRVPRDHIIFDYRGRPRVLNVPTEVSIPDHSPDSQAVFVAAGIDNCFVIAKELYAWGFSACYNTGLKTTETVGSPTVVPCRLTATFEALSFWTQVRSTWVSGSTDSSMFQMVCSVSMAVMMKPQGVAIMSILRRLRIHFRLSGSDVPAPATNVGQQVALKLGSSSWMQERW
;
A
#
# COMPACT_ATOMS: atom_id res chain seq x y z
N MET A 1 -3.37 -28.66 -88.22
CA MET A 1 -4.30 -27.62 -88.70
C MET A 1 -4.64 -26.71 -87.54
N ALA A 2 -4.22 -25.46 -87.62
CA ALA A 2 -4.43 -24.44 -86.60
C ALA A 2 -5.84 -23.86 -86.71
N THR A 3 -6.48 -23.58 -85.58
CA THR A 3 -7.58 -22.60 -85.54
C THR A 3 -7.45 -21.79 -84.26
N THR A 4 -7.06 -20.53 -84.46
CA THR A 4 -6.88 -19.46 -83.50
C THR A 4 -8.24 -18.91 -83.04
N LEU A 5 -8.40 -18.70 -81.73
CA LEU A 5 -9.47 -17.88 -81.16
C LEU A 5 -8.85 -16.77 -80.31
N THR A 6 -8.99 -15.55 -80.82
CA THR A 6 -8.54 -14.28 -80.24
C THR A 6 -9.41 -13.84 -79.07
N SER A 7 -8.77 -13.42 -77.98
CA SER A 7 -9.38 -12.91 -76.74
C SER A 7 -9.88 -11.46 -76.87
N ARG A 8 -11.07 -11.19 -76.33
CA ARG A 8 -11.62 -9.84 -76.13
C ARG A 8 -11.16 -9.24 -74.79
N PRO A 9 -11.01 -7.90 -74.67
CA PRO A 9 -10.40 -7.26 -73.51
C PRO A 9 -11.35 -7.13 -72.31
N LYS A 10 -10.83 -7.37 -71.10
CA LYS A 10 -11.54 -7.18 -69.82
C LYS A 10 -11.64 -5.69 -69.47
N ARG A 11 -12.87 -5.22 -69.25
CA ARG A 11 -13.19 -3.90 -68.69
C ARG A 11 -12.98 -3.94 -67.17
N LEU A 12 -12.08 -3.10 -66.65
CA LEU A 12 -11.81 -2.92 -65.22
C LEU A 12 -13.05 -2.30 -64.52
N ALA A 13 -13.57 -2.97 -63.49
CA ALA A 13 -14.60 -2.44 -62.62
C ALA A 13 -13.96 -1.66 -61.46
N GLN A 14 -14.48 -0.46 -61.18
CA GLN A 14 -14.03 0.40 -60.07
C GLN A 14 -14.43 -0.18 -58.70
N PRO A 15 -13.62 0.04 -57.64
CA PRO A 15 -13.95 -0.41 -56.30
C PRO A 15 -15.09 0.43 -55.67
N PRO A 16 -15.90 -0.16 -54.77
CA PRO A 16 -17.03 0.53 -54.16
C PRO A 16 -16.57 1.63 -53.17
N PRO A 17 -17.40 2.66 -52.93
CA PRO A 17 -17.03 3.81 -52.11
C PRO A 17 -16.82 3.42 -50.64
N SER A 18 -15.75 3.98 -50.06
CA SER A 18 -15.37 3.81 -48.66
C SER A 18 -16.46 4.34 -47.72
N LYS A 19 -17.09 3.47 -46.94
CA LYS A 19 -17.94 3.88 -45.82
C LYS A 19 -17.06 4.53 -44.76
N SER A 20 -17.23 5.84 -44.56
CA SER A 20 -16.65 6.60 -43.44
C SER A 20 -17.09 5.94 -42.13
N ARG A 21 -16.12 5.48 -41.33
CA ARG A 21 -16.35 5.00 -39.96
C ARG A 21 -17.02 6.12 -39.15
N PRO A 22 -18.11 5.86 -38.42
CA PRO A 22 -18.63 6.84 -37.48
C PRO A 22 -17.58 7.07 -36.38
N ASN A 23 -17.33 8.33 -36.08
CA ASN A 23 -16.46 8.77 -34.99
C ASN A 23 -16.81 7.99 -33.72
N ALA A 24 -15.80 7.36 -33.13
CA ALA A 24 -15.91 6.70 -31.83
C ALA A 24 -16.24 7.76 -30.78
N ALA A 25 -17.52 7.88 -30.45
CA ALA A 25 -17.95 8.57 -29.25
C ALA A 25 -17.34 7.83 -28.04
N ASN A 26 -16.64 8.61 -27.23
CA ASN A 26 -15.93 8.24 -26.02
C ASN A 26 -16.86 7.48 -25.06
N ASN A 27 -16.78 6.14 -25.04
CA ASN A 27 -17.58 5.30 -24.15
C ASN A 27 -16.75 5.00 -22.89
N GLN A 28 -16.76 5.92 -21.92
CA GLN A 28 -15.94 5.86 -20.70
C GLN A 28 -16.51 4.98 -19.57
N ASN A 29 -17.49 4.11 -19.83
CA ASN A 29 -18.20 3.38 -18.76
C ASN A 29 -18.09 1.85 -18.83
N GLY A 30 -16.88 1.31 -19.07
CA GLY A 30 -16.58 -0.10 -18.82
C GLY A 30 -15.20 -0.26 -18.19
N ASP A 31 -15.05 -1.18 -17.23
CA ASP A 31 -13.75 -1.62 -16.68
C ASP A 31 -12.93 -2.39 -17.75
N GLY A 32 -12.61 -1.71 -18.85
CA GLY A 32 -11.80 -2.23 -19.94
C GLY A 32 -10.34 -2.42 -19.52
N ILE A 33 -9.56 -3.01 -20.42
CA ILE A 33 -8.10 -3.07 -20.22
C ILE A 33 -7.59 -1.64 -20.08
N PRO A 34 -6.79 -1.32 -19.04
CA PRO A 34 -6.34 0.04 -18.82
C PRO A 34 -5.55 0.56 -20.02
N ASN A 35 -5.86 1.81 -20.40
CA ASN A 35 -5.09 2.57 -21.38
C ASN A 35 -3.79 3.10 -20.74
N ARG A 36 -2.94 3.72 -21.57
CA ARG A 36 -1.67 4.38 -21.19
C ARG A 36 -1.76 5.00 -19.79
N PRO A 37 -0.78 4.73 -18.90
CA PRO A 37 -0.86 5.19 -17.52
C PRO A 37 -0.84 6.72 -17.48
N MET A 38 -1.68 7.30 -16.62
CA MET A 38 -1.80 8.74 -16.47
C MET A 38 -1.52 9.15 -15.03
N ARG A 39 -0.76 10.24 -14.85
CA ARG A 39 -0.53 10.82 -13.53
C ARG A 39 -1.85 11.34 -12.95
N PRO A 40 -2.16 11.06 -11.68
CA PRO A 40 -3.27 11.71 -11.00
C PRO A 40 -3.06 13.23 -10.94
N THR A 41 -4.11 14.01 -11.17
CA THR A 41 -4.04 15.48 -11.20
C THR A 41 -4.46 16.14 -9.90
N GLN A 42 -5.23 15.41 -9.08
CA GLN A 42 -5.77 15.92 -7.83
C GLN A 42 -4.66 16.06 -6.80
N VAL A 43 -4.45 17.28 -6.32
CA VAL A 43 -3.52 17.57 -5.23
C VAL A 43 -4.16 17.25 -3.88
N LEU A 44 -3.36 16.70 -2.97
CA LEU A 44 -3.83 16.06 -1.76
C LEU A 44 -3.16 16.62 -0.50
N ASP A 45 -3.95 16.69 0.57
CA ASP A 45 -3.50 16.84 1.94
C ASP A 45 -2.99 15.48 2.45
N VAL A 46 -1.72 15.41 2.85
CA VAL A 46 -1.12 14.19 3.41
C VAL A 46 -1.18 14.24 4.93
N ALA A 47 -1.86 13.26 5.53
CA ALA A 47 -1.88 13.00 6.95
C ALA A 47 -1.19 11.68 7.28
N VAL A 48 -0.48 11.65 8.41
CA VAL A 48 0.30 10.51 8.87
C VAL A 48 -0.01 10.23 10.35
N TRP A 49 0.01 8.98 10.75
CA TRP A 49 -0.16 8.56 12.15
C TRP A 49 0.49 7.19 12.39
N GLY A 50 0.59 6.82 13.67
CA GLY A 50 1.25 5.61 14.13
C GLY A 50 2.54 5.88 14.90
N SER A 51 3.40 4.87 15.01
CA SER A 51 4.79 5.01 15.46
C SER A 51 5.70 5.38 14.30
N GLY A 52 6.69 6.23 14.54
CA GLY A 52 7.70 6.70 13.59
C GLY A 52 9.11 6.59 14.14
N GLU A 53 9.35 5.64 15.04
CA GLU A 53 10.66 5.40 15.67
C GLU A 53 11.76 5.07 14.65
N ASN A 54 11.40 4.61 13.45
CA ASN A 54 12.32 4.36 12.33
C ASN A 54 12.07 5.32 11.16
N CYS A 55 11.70 6.57 11.46
CA CYS A 55 11.54 7.65 10.47
C CYS A 55 10.30 7.57 9.56
N GLU A 56 9.43 6.59 9.74
CA GLU A 56 8.35 6.26 8.81
C GLU A 56 7.28 7.37 8.69
N LEU A 57 7.13 8.20 9.73
CA LEU A 57 6.14 9.30 9.75
C LEU A 57 6.51 10.45 8.80
N GLY A 58 7.79 10.65 8.46
CA GLY A 58 8.18 11.75 7.57
C GLY A 58 7.94 13.16 8.14
N LEU A 59 7.87 13.29 9.47
CA LEU A 59 7.58 14.56 10.16
C LEU A 59 8.83 15.32 10.63
N GLY A 60 10.00 14.85 10.20
CA GLY A 60 11.31 15.35 10.61
C GLY A 60 11.80 14.71 11.92
N PRO A 61 12.98 15.14 12.39
CA PRO A 61 13.79 14.34 13.32
C PRO A 61 13.27 14.28 14.77
N ARG A 62 12.24 15.06 15.11
CA ARG A 62 11.77 15.26 16.49
C ARG A 62 10.48 14.53 16.82
N ILE A 63 9.80 13.96 15.82
CA ILE A 63 8.45 13.39 16.00
C ILE A 63 8.54 11.89 15.73
N THR A 64 8.50 11.12 16.80
CA THR A 64 8.59 9.65 16.80
C THR A 64 7.23 8.97 16.93
N GLU A 65 6.16 9.72 17.22
CA GLU A 65 4.81 9.19 17.30
C GLU A 65 3.77 10.22 16.87
N ALA A 66 2.66 9.72 16.32
CA ALA A 66 1.48 10.49 16.00
C ALA A 66 0.22 9.63 16.28
N PRO A 67 -0.34 9.67 17.50
CA PRO A 67 -1.47 8.82 17.89
C PRO A 67 -2.79 9.08 17.13
N ARG A 68 -2.86 10.18 16.38
CA ARG A 68 -3.99 10.60 15.55
C ARG A 68 -3.48 11.13 14.21
N PRO A 69 -4.31 11.15 13.15
CA PRO A 69 -3.94 11.75 11.89
C PRO A 69 -3.39 13.16 12.07
N ARG A 70 -2.16 13.36 11.62
CA ARG A 70 -1.45 14.63 11.65
C ARG A 70 -1.07 15.05 10.25
N LEU A 71 -1.48 16.25 9.86
CA LEU A 71 -1.09 16.81 8.57
C LEU A 71 0.43 17.02 8.49
N ALA A 72 1.04 16.55 7.40
CA ALA A 72 2.47 16.64 7.12
C ALA A 72 2.85 17.95 6.38
N HIS A 73 2.03 19.00 6.47
CA HIS A 73 2.16 20.26 5.70
C HIS A 73 3.53 20.92 5.78
N LYS A 74 4.25 20.75 6.89
CA LYS A 74 5.62 21.26 7.04
C LYS A 74 6.56 20.76 5.94
N HIS A 75 6.36 19.51 5.51
CA HIS A 75 7.23 18.84 4.54
C HIS A 75 6.51 18.47 3.24
N LEU A 76 5.18 18.36 3.26
CA LEU A 76 4.33 17.91 2.16
C LEU A 76 3.11 18.84 1.99
N SER A 77 3.32 20.17 1.98
CA SER A 77 2.23 21.13 1.76
C SER A 77 1.63 20.95 0.34
N PRO A 78 0.29 20.94 0.20
CA PRO A 78 -0.34 20.86 -1.11
C PRO A 78 -0.02 22.06 -2.00
N GLU A 79 0.23 23.24 -1.42
CA GLU A 79 0.53 24.47 -2.17
C GLU A 79 1.93 24.46 -2.79
N THR A 80 2.93 23.91 -2.10
CA THR A 80 4.34 23.96 -2.54
C THR A 80 4.85 22.63 -3.11
N VAL A 81 4.38 21.51 -2.56
CA VAL A 81 4.83 20.17 -2.95
C VAL A 81 3.83 19.54 -3.93
N GLY A 82 2.54 19.67 -3.65
CA GLY A 82 1.49 19.21 -4.57
C GLY A 82 1.47 17.70 -4.77
N VAL A 83 1.45 16.92 -3.68
CA VAL A 83 1.36 15.44 -3.71
C VAL A 83 0.04 14.99 -4.36
N VAL A 84 0.11 14.00 -5.24
CA VAL A 84 -1.03 13.41 -5.98
C VAL A 84 -1.17 11.90 -5.78
N GLN A 85 -0.15 11.24 -5.22
CA GLN A 85 -0.19 9.83 -4.89
C GLN A 85 0.77 9.53 -3.73
N VAL A 86 0.41 8.60 -2.85
CA VAL A 86 1.32 8.04 -1.83
C VAL A 86 1.25 6.51 -1.86
N ALA A 87 2.38 5.84 -1.62
CA ALA A 87 2.44 4.44 -1.28
C ALA A 87 3.31 4.28 -0.03
N ALA A 88 2.77 3.68 1.03
CA ALA A 88 3.57 3.26 2.18
C ALA A 88 3.99 1.81 1.97
N GLY A 89 5.30 1.60 1.98
CA GLY A 89 5.91 0.29 2.00
C GLY A 89 6.08 -0.22 3.42
N GLY A 90 7.15 -0.99 3.59
CA GLY A 90 7.63 -1.58 4.82
C GLY A 90 7.77 -0.57 5.94
N MET A 91 8.93 0.06 5.96
CA MET A 91 9.27 1.06 6.96
C MET A 91 9.63 2.38 6.26
N HIS A 92 9.09 2.57 5.06
CA HIS A 92 9.34 3.73 4.22
C HIS A 92 8.09 4.07 3.42
N CYS A 93 8.09 5.28 2.88
CA CYS A 93 7.01 5.80 2.08
C CYS A 93 7.57 6.47 0.84
N VAL A 94 6.76 6.46 -0.21
CA VAL A 94 7.02 7.15 -1.47
C VAL A 94 5.80 7.99 -1.85
N ALA A 95 6.03 9.23 -2.27
CA ALA A 95 5.01 10.14 -2.75
C ALA A 95 5.34 10.59 -4.17
N LEU A 96 4.30 10.73 -5.00
CA LEU A 96 4.35 11.33 -6.33
C LEU A 96 3.73 12.71 -6.27
N THR A 97 4.39 13.70 -6.85
CA THR A 97 3.87 15.07 -6.97
C THR A 97 3.26 15.32 -8.34
N ARG A 98 2.41 16.36 -8.44
CA ARG A 98 1.71 16.73 -9.68
C ARG A 98 2.66 17.04 -10.83
N ASP A 99 3.82 17.59 -10.53
CA ASP A 99 4.90 17.89 -11.48
C ASP A 99 5.83 16.70 -11.78
N GLY A 100 5.59 15.53 -11.16
CA GLY A 100 6.28 14.29 -11.52
C GLY A 100 7.50 13.94 -10.67
N ARG A 101 7.79 14.74 -9.65
CA ARG A 101 8.84 14.42 -8.69
C ARG A 101 8.39 13.27 -7.79
N VAL A 102 9.36 12.45 -7.41
CA VAL A 102 9.19 11.37 -6.44
C VAL A 102 9.90 11.76 -5.16
N LEU A 103 9.18 11.70 -4.04
CA LEU A 103 9.71 11.97 -2.70
C LEU A 103 9.69 10.70 -1.86
N THR A 104 10.73 10.45 -1.07
CA THR A 104 10.85 9.27 -0.20
C THR A 104 11.31 9.64 1.20
N TRP A 105 10.86 8.87 2.20
CA TRP A 105 11.29 8.94 3.61
C TRP A 105 11.06 7.61 4.34
N GLY A 106 11.64 7.46 5.52
CA GLY A 106 11.68 6.22 6.30
C GLY A 106 13.04 5.52 6.24
N VAL A 107 13.05 4.23 6.57
CA VAL A 107 14.27 3.41 6.68
C VAL A 107 15.00 3.28 5.34
N ASN A 108 16.33 3.40 5.36
CA ASN A 108 17.17 3.31 4.16
C ASN A 108 18.29 2.26 4.17
N ASP A 109 18.26 1.30 5.10
CA ASP A 109 19.29 0.24 5.21
C ASP A 109 19.49 -0.50 3.87
N ASP A 110 18.36 -0.88 3.26
CA ASP A 110 18.27 -1.55 1.96
C ASP A 110 18.20 -0.57 0.78
N GLY A 111 18.50 0.72 0.97
CA GLY A 111 18.47 1.71 -0.13
C GLY A 111 17.06 2.05 -0.63
N ALA A 112 16.01 1.73 0.14
CA ALA A 112 14.60 1.92 -0.22
C ALA A 112 14.21 3.39 -0.51
N LEU A 113 15.03 4.37 -0.09
CA LEU A 113 14.79 5.78 -0.38
C LEU A 113 15.27 6.21 -1.76
N GLY A 114 16.23 5.50 -2.38
CA GLY A 114 16.63 5.77 -3.76
C GLY A 114 17.31 7.13 -3.99
N ARG A 115 17.84 7.77 -2.95
CA ARG A 115 18.44 9.11 -3.02
C ARG A 115 19.76 9.19 -2.28
N LYS A 116 20.61 10.13 -2.69
CA LYS A 116 21.95 10.31 -2.10
C LYS A 116 21.85 11.18 -0.86
N LYS A 117 22.54 10.77 0.21
CA LYS A 117 22.79 11.63 1.38
C LYS A 117 23.79 12.71 0.98
N SER A 118 23.48 13.98 1.26
CA SER A 118 24.44 15.07 1.01
C SER A 118 25.67 14.85 1.88
N PRO A 119 26.90 15.06 1.39
CA PRO A 119 28.13 14.94 2.18
C PRO A 119 28.11 15.78 3.46
N ASP A 120 27.39 16.90 3.45
CA ASP A 120 27.27 17.82 4.58
C ASP A 120 26.24 17.35 5.62
N THR A 121 25.52 16.26 5.35
CA THR A 121 24.56 15.70 6.32
C THR A 121 25.33 14.94 7.38
N PRO A 122 25.20 15.26 8.67
CA PRO A 122 25.88 14.55 9.74
C PRO A 122 25.67 13.03 9.63
N GLU A 123 26.74 12.25 9.78
CA GLU A 123 26.64 10.78 9.78
C GLU A 123 25.77 10.31 10.94
N GLU A 124 25.96 10.89 12.12
CA GLU A 124 25.16 10.68 13.32
C GLU A 124 24.43 11.96 13.70
N GLY A 125 23.11 11.86 13.90
CA GLY A 125 22.34 12.90 14.57
C GLY A 125 22.60 12.85 16.09
N PRO A 126 22.11 13.84 16.85
CA PRO A 126 22.03 13.71 18.31
C PRO A 126 21.34 12.39 18.69
N GLU A 127 21.82 11.69 19.73
CA GLU A 127 21.29 10.37 20.15
C GLU A 127 19.76 10.38 20.35
N ASP A 128 19.18 11.52 20.71
CA ASP A 128 17.75 11.70 20.97
C ASP A 128 16.91 12.04 19.72
N LEU A 129 17.51 12.13 18.52
CA LEU A 129 16.83 12.56 17.30
C LEU A 129 16.94 11.52 16.19
N LEU A 130 15.86 11.38 15.42
CA LEU A 130 15.88 10.59 14.20
C LEU A 130 16.81 11.21 13.15
N GLY A 131 17.38 10.37 12.28
CA GLY A 131 18.20 10.84 11.17
C GLY A 131 17.42 11.81 10.27
N PRO A 132 17.86 13.07 10.07
CA PRO A 132 17.10 14.06 9.30
C PRO A 132 16.94 13.67 7.84
N PHE A 133 17.91 12.93 7.31
CA PHE A 133 17.87 12.38 5.95
C PHE A 133 16.70 11.39 5.76
N GLU A 134 16.45 10.52 6.73
CA GLU A 134 15.43 9.46 6.65
C GLU A 134 14.07 9.97 7.12
N SER A 135 14.03 10.77 8.19
CA SER A 135 12.80 11.29 8.81
C SER A 135 12.13 12.44 8.05
N THR A 136 12.76 12.94 6.99
CA THR A 136 12.23 14.04 6.18
C THR A 136 12.04 13.61 4.72
N PRO A 137 10.86 13.82 4.11
CA PRO A 137 10.64 13.62 2.68
C PRO A 137 11.70 14.33 1.83
N GLY A 138 12.41 13.56 1.01
CA GLY A 138 13.46 14.05 0.12
C GLY A 138 13.27 13.55 -1.30
N GLN A 139 13.72 14.33 -2.28
CA GLN A 139 13.55 14.02 -3.70
C GLN A 139 14.46 12.88 -4.15
N VAL A 140 13.92 12.04 -5.02
CA VAL A 140 14.63 11.00 -5.77
C VAL A 140 15.05 11.57 -7.12
N ASP A 141 16.33 11.43 -7.46
CA ASP A 141 16.89 11.90 -8.72
C ASP A 141 17.00 10.74 -9.71
N PHE A 142 16.41 10.92 -10.89
CA PHE A 142 16.53 9.99 -12.01
C PHE A 142 17.66 10.46 -12.94
N GLN A 143 18.39 9.51 -13.53
CA GLN A 143 19.50 9.83 -14.45
C GLN A 143 19.01 10.42 -15.78
N GLU A 144 17.76 10.15 -16.13
CA GLU A 144 17.09 10.57 -17.35
C GLU A 144 15.88 11.42 -16.98
N ASP A 145 15.47 12.31 -17.90
CA ASP A 145 14.24 13.07 -17.75
C ASP A 145 13.04 12.15 -18.02
N VAL A 146 12.36 11.74 -16.95
CA VAL A 146 11.29 10.74 -16.97
C VAL A 146 10.00 11.29 -16.38
N ASP A 147 8.89 11.06 -17.08
CA ASP A 147 7.58 11.52 -16.65
C ASP A 147 6.90 10.47 -15.76
N ILE A 148 7.08 10.55 -14.44
CA ILE A 148 6.54 9.54 -13.51
C ILE A 148 5.03 9.72 -13.32
N VAL A 149 4.25 8.65 -13.51
CA VAL A 149 2.78 8.67 -13.44
C VAL A 149 2.21 7.80 -12.32
N GLN A 150 2.98 6.85 -11.79
CA GLN A 150 2.56 6.04 -10.64
C GLN A 150 3.78 5.68 -9.77
N VAL A 151 3.59 5.61 -8.46
CA VAL A 151 4.55 5.03 -7.52
C VAL A 151 3.96 3.81 -6.80
N ALA A 152 4.81 2.85 -6.44
CA ALA A 152 4.49 1.68 -5.62
C ALA A 152 5.67 1.35 -4.69
N ALA A 153 5.38 0.72 -3.55
CA ALA A 153 6.38 0.33 -2.57
C ALA A 153 6.17 -1.12 -2.11
N THR A 154 7.26 -1.77 -1.74
CA THR A 154 7.28 -3.08 -1.05
C THR A 154 7.87 -2.89 0.35
N ASN A 155 8.33 -3.94 1.04
CA ASN A 155 8.96 -3.78 2.35
C ASN A 155 10.30 -3.04 2.29
N SER A 156 11.10 -3.28 1.25
CA SER A 156 12.48 -2.77 1.13
C SER A 156 12.79 -2.20 -0.26
N ALA A 157 11.80 -2.06 -1.14
CA ALA A 157 11.96 -1.49 -2.47
C ALA A 157 10.86 -0.50 -2.84
N CYS A 158 11.14 0.31 -3.85
CA CYS A 158 10.19 1.22 -4.49
C CYS A 158 10.23 1.04 -6.00
N PHE A 159 9.12 1.36 -6.64
CA PHE A 159 8.96 1.35 -8.08
C PHE A 159 8.24 2.61 -8.54
N ALA A 160 8.65 3.13 -9.70
CA ALA A 160 8.07 4.27 -10.37
C ALA A 160 7.74 3.90 -11.83
N LEU A 161 6.49 4.09 -12.22
CA LEU A 161 5.99 3.90 -13.57
C LEU A 161 6.07 5.22 -14.34
N THR A 162 6.59 5.20 -15.55
CA THR A 162 6.61 6.36 -16.45
C THR A 162 5.36 6.43 -17.32
N ALA A 163 5.07 7.60 -17.89
CA ALA A 163 3.99 7.78 -18.86
C ALA A 163 4.19 6.90 -20.12
N GLU A 164 5.43 6.56 -20.46
CA GLU A 164 5.80 5.68 -21.57
C GLU A 164 5.54 4.20 -21.26
N GLY A 165 5.19 3.87 -20.02
CA GLY A 165 4.96 2.50 -19.58
C GLY A 165 6.24 1.72 -19.28
N THR A 166 7.35 2.42 -19.00
CA THR A 166 8.59 1.82 -18.47
C THR A 166 8.60 1.92 -16.95
N VAL A 167 9.35 1.01 -16.30
CA VAL A 167 9.40 0.95 -14.83
C VAL A 167 10.83 1.15 -14.35
N TYR A 168 11.00 2.10 -13.43
CA TYR A 168 12.21 2.24 -12.63
C TYR A 168 11.96 1.66 -11.24
N GLY A 169 13.00 1.19 -10.59
CA GLY A 169 12.92 0.81 -9.19
C GLY A 169 14.28 0.84 -8.51
N TRP A 170 14.24 0.74 -7.19
CA TRP A 170 15.40 0.74 -6.31
C TRP A 170 15.06 0.03 -5.00
N GLY A 171 16.07 -0.32 -4.24
CA GLY A 171 16.01 -1.09 -3.01
C GLY A 171 16.43 -2.55 -3.22
N SER A 172 15.81 -3.45 -2.47
CA SER A 172 15.98 -4.90 -2.60
C SER A 172 14.69 -5.64 -2.23
N PHE A 173 14.57 -6.89 -2.70
CA PHE A 173 13.62 -7.84 -2.13
C PHE A 173 14.29 -8.63 -1.01
N ALA A 174 13.51 -9.09 -0.03
CA ALA A 174 13.96 -10.02 0.99
C ALA A 174 13.35 -11.42 0.81
N GLY A 175 14.10 -12.45 1.20
CA GLY A 175 13.67 -13.83 1.35
C GLY A 175 13.96 -14.34 2.76
N GLY A 176 13.70 -15.62 3.01
CA GLY A 176 13.90 -16.27 4.31
C GLY A 176 15.35 -16.25 4.79
N ASP A 177 16.33 -16.12 3.86
CA ASP A 177 17.75 -16.02 4.14
C ASP A 177 18.32 -14.59 4.03
N GLY A 178 17.47 -13.57 4.15
CA GLY A 178 17.84 -12.15 4.15
C GLY A 178 17.67 -11.50 2.78
N ASN A 179 18.62 -10.67 2.36
CA ASN A 179 18.56 -9.98 1.06
C ASN A 179 18.50 -11.01 -0.08
N PHE A 180 17.44 -10.93 -0.90
CA PHE A 180 17.19 -11.82 -2.03
C PHE A 180 17.85 -11.29 -3.32
N GLY A 181 17.94 -9.97 -3.46
CA GLY A 181 18.43 -9.26 -4.64
C GLY A 181 17.38 -8.34 -5.23
N PHE A 182 17.74 -7.66 -6.34
CA PHE A 182 16.84 -6.73 -7.02
C PHE A 182 16.77 -6.97 -8.53
N LEU A 183 17.91 -6.99 -9.25
CA LEU A 183 17.96 -7.26 -10.69
C LEU A 183 18.50 -8.66 -10.98
N HIS A 184 17.88 -9.36 -11.93
CA HIS A 184 18.33 -10.68 -12.39
C HIS A 184 19.71 -10.67 -13.04
N GLU A 185 20.08 -9.59 -13.73
CA GLU A 185 21.37 -9.44 -14.43
C GLU A 185 22.56 -9.24 -13.48
N LYS A 186 22.28 -8.95 -12.20
CA LYS A 186 23.29 -8.80 -11.16
C LYS A 186 23.35 -10.05 -10.30
N PRO A 187 24.47 -10.28 -9.59
CA PRO A 187 24.54 -11.34 -8.59
C PRO A 187 23.38 -11.23 -7.58
N PRO A 188 22.86 -12.37 -7.08
CA PRO A 188 21.89 -12.37 -5.99
C PRO A 188 22.38 -11.59 -4.77
N LYS A 189 21.45 -11.20 -3.90
CA LYS A 189 21.74 -10.47 -2.66
C LYS A 189 22.39 -9.10 -2.87
N THR A 190 22.12 -8.47 -4.01
CA THR A 190 22.53 -7.10 -4.33
C THR A 190 21.40 -6.11 -4.08
N THR A 191 21.76 -4.85 -3.81
CA THR A 191 20.83 -3.76 -3.52
C THR A 191 21.07 -2.62 -4.49
N GLU A 192 20.00 -2.07 -5.06
CA GLU A 192 20.06 -0.86 -5.87
C GLU A 192 19.77 0.36 -4.99
N ARG A 193 20.78 1.20 -4.73
CA ARG A 193 20.60 2.38 -3.87
C ARG A 193 20.05 3.60 -4.60
N LEU A 194 19.93 3.54 -5.92
CA LEU A 194 19.45 4.60 -6.79
C LEU A 194 18.50 4.01 -7.85
N PRO A 195 17.60 4.83 -8.44
CA PRO A 195 16.67 4.35 -9.44
C PRO A 195 17.40 3.75 -10.64
N VAL A 196 17.00 2.54 -11.00
CA VAL A 196 17.45 1.84 -12.21
C VAL A 196 16.23 1.37 -13.00
N ARG A 197 16.36 1.37 -14.33
CA ARG A 197 15.32 0.80 -15.20
C ARG A 197 15.25 -0.71 -14.98
N VAL A 198 14.05 -1.25 -14.74
CA VAL A 198 13.82 -2.69 -14.58
C VAL A 198 13.67 -3.34 -15.96
N PRO A 199 14.57 -4.25 -16.37
CA PRO A 199 14.50 -4.88 -17.69
C PRO A 199 13.23 -5.72 -17.89
N GLY A 200 12.66 -5.67 -19.10
CA GLY A 200 11.47 -6.46 -19.47
C GLY A 200 10.12 -5.89 -19.02
N LEU A 201 10.11 -4.73 -18.36
CA LEU A 201 8.89 -3.99 -18.04
C LEU A 201 8.69 -2.81 -19.00
N GLU A 202 7.99 -3.11 -20.09
CA GLU A 202 7.57 -2.16 -21.12
C GLU A 202 6.06 -2.29 -21.31
N ASN A 203 5.41 -1.23 -21.82
CA ASN A 203 3.96 -1.21 -22.03
C ASN A 203 3.15 -1.45 -20.73
N ILE A 204 3.65 -0.97 -19.59
CA ILE A 204 3.00 -1.12 -18.28
C ILE A 204 1.94 -0.04 -18.08
N ALA A 205 0.80 -0.45 -17.52
CA ALA A 205 -0.38 0.37 -17.23
C ALA A 205 -0.61 0.56 -15.72
N GLN A 206 -0.25 -0.43 -14.90
CA GLN A 206 -0.43 -0.39 -13.44
C GLN A 206 0.66 -1.20 -12.74
N LEU A 207 1.11 -0.71 -11.58
CA LEU A 207 1.94 -1.42 -10.61
C LEU A 207 1.18 -1.73 -9.32
N ALA A 208 1.55 -2.85 -8.67
CA ALA A 208 1.16 -3.17 -7.29
C ALA A 208 2.34 -3.82 -6.56
N GLY A 209 2.61 -3.39 -5.33
CA GLY A 209 3.67 -3.94 -4.49
C GLY A 209 3.09 -4.76 -3.34
N GLY A 210 3.63 -5.96 -3.11
CA GLY A 210 3.44 -6.70 -1.86
C GLY A 210 4.67 -6.56 -0.96
N ALA A 211 4.85 -7.46 0.00
CA ALA A 211 5.96 -7.38 0.95
C ALA A 211 7.32 -7.57 0.26
N ASN A 212 7.45 -8.63 -0.53
CA ASN A 212 8.72 -9.00 -1.19
C ASN A 212 8.54 -9.37 -2.66
N HIS A 213 7.42 -8.96 -3.27
CA HIS A 213 7.14 -9.13 -4.68
C HIS A 213 6.46 -7.90 -5.25
N ALA A 214 6.49 -7.79 -6.57
CA ALA A 214 5.79 -6.76 -7.30
C ALA A 214 5.03 -7.38 -8.48
N LEU A 215 3.94 -6.72 -8.84
CA LEU A 215 3.09 -7.05 -9.98
C LEU A 215 3.05 -5.86 -10.94
N ALA A 216 3.04 -6.15 -12.24
CA ALA A 216 2.83 -5.17 -13.29
C ALA A 216 1.75 -5.64 -14.25
N LEU A 217 0.76 -4.79 -14.50
CA LEU A 217 -0.27 -4.98 -15.50
C LEU A 217 0.13 -4.23 -16.76
N THR A 218 0.17 -4.93 -17.89
CA THR A 218 0.42 -4.34 -19.21
C THR A 218 -0.84 -3.70 -19.81
N ASN A 219 -0.69 -2.76 -20.73
CA ASN A 219 -1.80 -2.17 -21.50
C ASN A 219 -2.53 -3.20 -22.37
N ASP A 220 -1.97 -4.40 -22.57
CA ASP A 220 -2.61 -5.51 -23.27
C ASP A 220 -3.38 -6.44 -22.32
N GLY A 221 -3.42 -6.17 -21.02
CA GLY A 221 -4.17 -6.97 -20.04
C GLY A 221 -3.46 -8.26 -19.60
N ASN A 222 -2.13 -8.34 -19.75
CA ASN A 222 -1.28 -9.38 -19.16
C ASN A 222 -0.65 -8.89 -17.86
N VAL A 223 -0.44 -9.81 -16.91
CA VAL A 223 0.20 -9.52 -15.63
C VAL A 223 1.57 -10.18 -15.57
N LEU A 224 2.58 -9.42 -15.17
CA LEU A 224 3.91 -9.91 -14.81
C LEU A 224 4.10 -9.85 -13.29
N ALA A 225 4.89 -10.77 -12.76
CA ALA A 225 5.28 -10.81 -11.35
C ALA A 225 6.78 -11.08 -11.21
N TRP A 226 7.43 -10.45 -10.23
CA TRP A 226 8.83 -10.66 -9.87
C TRP A 226 9.09 -10.36 -8.39
N GLY A 227 10.27 -10.77 -7.92
CA GLY A 227 10.72 -10.64 -6.53
C GLY A 227 10.92 -12.00 -5.87
N SER A 228 10.76 -12.07 -4.55
CA SER A 228 10.70 -13.33 -3.82
C SER A 228 9.42 -14.09 -4.17
N GLY A 229 9.50 -15.41 -4.17
CA GLY A 229 8.36 -16.30 -4.48
C GLY A 229 8.23 -17.46 -3.50
N GLU A 230 8.76 -17.30 -2.29
CA GLU A 230 8.81 -18.34 -1.26
C GLU A 230 7.40 -18.77 -0.77
N GLN A 231 6.41 -17.88 -0.88
CA GLN A 231 5.01 -18.11 -0.54
C GLN A 231 4.11 -18.30 -1.78
N ASN A 232 4.72 -18.53 -2.95
CA ASN A 232 4.06 -18.60 -4.26
C ASN A 232 3.31 -17.32 -4.69
N GLU A 233 3.70 -16.16 -4.14
CA GLU A 233 3.13 -14.84 -4.44
C GLU A 233 3.32 -14.39 -5.90
N LEU A 234 4.12 -15.13 -6.67
CA LEU A 234 4.38 -14.92 -8.10
C LEU A 234 3.44 -15.70 -9.04
N GLY A 235 2.49 -16.49 -8.51
CA GLY A 235 1.44 -17.14 -9.30
C GLY A 235 1.97 -18.19 -10.30
N ARG A 236 3.13 -18.78 -10.00
CA ARG A 236 3.76 -19.85 -10.80
C ARG A 236 4.65 -20.70 -9.92
N ARG A 237 4.85 -21.96 -10.31
CA ARG A 237 5.77 -22.86 -9.61
C ARG A 237 7.22 -22.46 -9.86
N ILE A 238 7.97 -22.30 -8.77
CA ILE A 238 9.39 -21.95 -8.80
C ILE A 238 10.19 -23.16 -8.34
N LEU A 239 11.31 -23.44 -9.02
CA LEU A 239 12.25 -24.46 -8.58
C LEU A 239 13.30 -23.77 -7.71
N GLU A 240 13.58 -24.33 -6.54
CA GLU A 240 14.50 -23.73 -5.56
C GLU A 240 15.87 -23.39 -6.17
N ARG A 241 16.44 -24.29 -6.97
CA ARG A 241 17.72 -24.08 -7.68
C ARG A 241 17.71 -22.90 -8.67
N ARG A 242 16.54 -22.38 -9.02
CA ARG A 242 16.29 -21.24 -9.93
C ARG A 242 15.52 -20.13 -9.22
N ARG A 243 15.56 -20.06 -7.89
CA ARG A 243 14.81 -19.06 -7.13
C ARG A 243 15.18 -17.64 -7.56
N PHE A 244 16.44 -17.33 -7.84
CA PHE A 244 16.85 -15.98 -8.27
C PHE A 244 16.45 -15.61 -9.71
N ASP A 245 16.01 -16.57 -10.53
CA ASP A 245 15.43 -16.26 -11.85
C ASP A 245 14.09 -15.52 -11.71
N THR A 246 13.49 -15.49 -10.52
CA THR A 246 12.26 -14.75 -10.24
C THR A 246 12.46 -13.24 -10.11
N LEU A 247 13.71 -12.76 -10.04
CA LEU A 247 14.04 -11.35 -10.17
C LEU A 247 13.78 -10.83 -11.60
N LEU A 248 13.63 -11.71 -12.58
CA LEU A 248 13.19 -11.35 -13.91
C LEU A 248 11.65 -11.28 -13.94
N PRO A 249 11.05 -10.14 -14.32
CA PRO A 249 9.62 -10.02 -14.57
C PRO A 249 9.12 -11.07 -15.55
N GLN A 250 8.21 -11.91 -15.08
CA GLN A 250 7.63 -12.99 -15.87
C GLN A 250 6.11 -12.98 -15.79
N ARG A 251 5.49 -13.28 -16.92
CA ARG A 251 4.05 -13.38 -17.04
C ARG A 251 3.48 -14.50 -16.15
N ILE A 252 2.36 -14.23 -15.50
CA ILE A 252 1.62 -15.22 -14.70
C ILE A 252 0.49 -15.92 -15.48
N GLY A 253 0.01 -17.05 -14.96
CA GLY A 253 -0.99 -17.93 -15.57
C GLY A 253 -2.44 -17.41 -15.62
N LEU A 254 -2.66 -16.10 -15.64
CA LEU A 254 -4.00 -15.52 -15.79
C LEU A 254 -4.54 -15.63 -17.23
N PRO A 255 -5.87 -15.55 -17.43
CA PRO A 255 -6.47 -15.47 -18.76
C PRO A 255 -5.82 -14.37 -19.61
N LYS A 256 -5.37 -14.73 -20.81
CA LYS A 256 -4.58 -13.82 -21.66
C LYS A 256 -5.39 -12.58 -22.03
N ASN A 257 -4.78 -11.40 -21.89
CA ASN A 257 -5.32 -10.12 -22.30
C ASN A 257 -6.69 -9.78 -21.72
N LYS A 258 -6.93 -10.15 -20.46
CA LYS A 258 -8.23 -9.99 -19.82
C LYS A 258 -8.17 -9.32 -18.46
N THR A 259 -6.99 -9.06 -17.90
CA THR A 259 -6.89 -8.41 -16.60
C THR A 259 -7.13 -6.90 -16.72
N ALA A 260 -7.97 -6.36 -15.85
CA ALA A 260 -8.29 -4.94 -15.77
C ALA A 260 -7.61 -4.24 -14.58
N LYS A 261 -7.47 -4.93 -13.43
CA LYS A 261 -6.86 -4.37 -12.21
C LYS A 261 -6.01 -5.41 -11.49
N ILE A 262 -4.95 -4.96 -10.84
CA ILE A 262 -4.10 -5.77 -9.96
C ILE A 262 -4.00 -5.17 -8.56
N PHE A 263 -3.88 -6.02 -7.55
CA PHE A 263 -3.70 -5.66 -6.14
C PHE A 263 -2.74 -6.65 -5.47
N ALA A 264 -2.09 -6.23 -4.40
CA ALA A 264 -1.18 -7.08 -3.63
C ALA A 264 -1.42 -6.91 -2.12
N GLY A 265 -1.52 -8.05 -1.44
CA GLY A 265 -1.31 -8.18 0.00
C GLY A 265 0.17 -8.43 0.32
N SER A 266 0.51 -8.73 1.58
CA SER A 266 1.92 -8.92 1.96
C SER A 266 2.54 -10.10 1.21
N HIS A 267 1.86 -11.25 1.24
CA HIS A 267 2.34 -12.48 0.61
C HIS A 267 1.31 -13.12 -0.31
N HIS A 268 0.26 -12.39 -0.69
CA HIS A 268 -0.78 -12.85 -1.59
C HIS A 268 -1.16 -11.72 -2.55
N SER A 269 -1.83 -12.07 -3.65
CA SER A 269 -2.04 -11.18 -4.78
C SER A 269 -3.42 -11.39 -5.36
N PHE A 270 -4.00 -10.32 -5.91
CA PHE A 270 -5.28 -10.37 -6.60
C PHE A 270 -5.22 -9.75 -7.99
N ALA A 271 -6.06 -10.25 -8.87
CA ALA A 271 -6.34 -9.64 -10.16
C ALA A 271 -7.86 -9.66 -10.41
N ILE A 272 -8.38 -8.57 -10.96
CA ILE A 272 -9.76 -8.47 -11.43
C ILE A 272 -9.73 -8.47 -12.95
N ASP A 273 -10.43 -9.41 -13.57
CA ASP A 273 -10.56 -9.45 -15.03
C ASP A 273 -11.65 -8.50 -15.55
N THR A 274 -11.65 -8.27 -16.85
CA THR A 274 -12.60 -7.43 -17.60
C THR A 274 -14.05 -7.94 -17.52
N ALA A 275 -14.27 -9.17 -17.04
CA ALA A 275 -15.60 -9.71 -16.75
C ALA A 275 -15.98 -9.55 -15.26
N GLY A 276 -15.16 -8.85 -14.46
CA GLY A 276 -15.37 -8.61 -13.03
C GLY A 276 -14.98 -9.78 -12.13
N LYS A 277 -14.37 -10.84 -12.66
CA LYS A 277 -13.99 -12.01 -11.84
C LYS A 277 -12.69 -11.75 -11.10
N VAL A 278 -12.67 -12.14 -9.83
CA VAL A 278 -11.50 -12.04 -8.95
C VAL A 278 -10.69 -13.32 -9.01
N TRP A 279 -9.38 -13.16 -9.19
CA TRP A 279 -8.38 -14.22 -9.16
C TRP A 279 -7.40 -13.95 -8.03
N ALA A 280 -7.00 -14.98 -7.29
CA ALA A 280 -6.04 -14.88 -6.18
C ALA A 280 -4.91 -15.92 -6.29
N PHE A 281 -3.74 -15.58 -5.75
CA PHE A 281 -2.57 -16.46 -5.66
C PHE A 281 -1.63 -16.01 -4.53
N GLY A 282 -0.76 -16.90 -4.06
CA GLY A 282 0.18 -16.65 -2.95
C GLY A 282 -0.22 -17.34 -1.65
N LEU A 283 0.18 -16.76 -0.52
CA LEU A 283 -0.06 -17.29 0.82
C LEU A 283 -1.57 -17.38 1.13
N ASN A 284 -1.99 -18.51 1.65
CA ASN A 284 -3.38 -18.78 2.02
C ASN A 284 -3.50 -19.58 3.33
N ASN A 285 -2.50 -19.51 4.21
CA ASN A 285 -2.49 -20.25 5.48
C ASN A 285 -3.64 -19.85 6.43
N PHE A 286 -4.16 -18.63 6.29
CA PHE A 286 -5.34 -18.14 7.01
C PHE A 286 -6.51 -17.87 6.06
N GLY A 287 -6.58 -18.46 4.87
CA GLY A 287 -7.68 -18.23 3.93
C GLY A 287 -7.69 -16.84 3.30
N GLN A 288 -6.62 -16.04 3.42
CA GLN A 288 -6.55 -14.66 2.95
C GLN A 288 -6.66 -14.49 1.42
N CYS A 289 -6.48 -15.56 0.62
CA CYS A 289 -6.80 -15.52 -0.81
C CYS A 289 -8.33 -15.60 -1.09
N GLY A 290 -9.18 -15.79 -0.07
CA GLY A 290 -10.62 -16.01 -0.22
C GLY A 290 -10.97 -17.37 -0.82
N ILE A 291 -9.98 -18.25 -0.96
CA ILE A 291 -10.12 -19.61 -1.46
C ILE A 291 -10.19 -20.51 -0.22
N PRO A 292 -11.27 -21.31 -0.06
CA PRO A 292 -11.46 -22.11 1.13
C PRO A 292 -10.27 -22.99 1.44
N THR A 293 -9.63 -22.75 2.58
CA THR A 293 -8.69 -23.71 3.16
C THR A 293 -9.50 -24.91 3.66
N ARG A 294 -9.00 -26.12 3.41
CA ARG A 294 -9.58 -27.33 4.00
C ARG A 294 -8.56 -27.93 4.96
N GLU A 295 -9.03 -28.27 6.16
CA GLU A 295 -8.21 -28.88 7.22
C GLU A 295 -7.46 -30.14 6.75
N ASP A 296 -8.03 -30.89 5.80
CA ASP A 296 -7.51 -32.16 5.29
C ASP A 296 -6.49 -32.01 4.15
N THR A 297 -6.51 -30.90 3.41
CA THR A 297 -5.71 -30.77 2.18
C THR A 297 -4.33 -30.15 2.38
N GLY A 298 -4.06 -29.52 3.53
CA GLY A 298 -2.75 -28.94 3.85
C GLY A 298 -2.26 -27.82 2.92
N PHE A 299 -3.09 -27.32 1.99
CA PHE A 299 -2.70 -26.24 1.08
C PHE A 299 -2.68 -24.90 1.81
N THR A 300 -1.50 -24.52 2.29
CA THR A 300 -1.22 -23.20 2.89
C THR A 300 -0.95 -22.11 1.86
N THR A 301 -0.92 -22.43 0.57
CA THR A 301 -0.63 -21.50 -0.53
C THR A 301 -1.42 -21.84 -1.79
N VAL A 302 -1.63 -20.83 -2.64
CA VAL A 302 -2.31 -20.91 -3.94
C VAL A 302 -1.27 -20.64 -5.03
N ILE A 303 -0.71 -21.71 -5.59
CA ILE A 303 0.44 -21.63 -6.50
C ILE A 303 0.10 -20.96 -7.83
N SER A 304 -1.06 -21.29 -8.39
CA SER A 304 -1.51 -20.76 -9.68
C SER A 304 -2.73 -19.87 -9.47
N PRO A 305 -2.86 -18.75 -10.21
CA PRO A 305 -4.01 -17.88 -10.12
C PRO A 305 -5.32 -18.66 -10.18
N THR A 306 -6.10 -18.57 -9.12
CA THR A 306 -7.33 -19.34 -8.94
C THR A 306 -8.49 -18.38 -8.74
N MET A 307 -9.59 -18.64 -9.44
CA MET A 307 -10.79 -17.81 -9.35
C MET A 307 -11.42 -17.94 -7.97
N VAL A 308 -11.64 -16.80 -7.30
CA VAL A 308 -12.27 -16.73 -5.98
C VAL A 308 -13.79 -16.83 -6.16
N LYS A 309 -14.32 -18.06 -6.11
CA LYS A 309 -15.73 -18.34 -6.42
C LYS A 309 -16.71 -17.60 -5.49
N SER A 310 -16.34 -17.43 -4.22
CA SER A 310 -17.13 -16.71 -3.21
C SER A 310 -17.27 -15.21 -3.52
N LEU A 311 -16.38 -14.63 -4.33
CA LEU A 311 -16.48 -13.24 -4.75
C LEU A 311 -17.26 -13.05 -6.07
N ALA A 312 -17.66 -14.13 -6.74
CA ALA A 312 -18.25 -14.06 -8.09
C ALA A 312 -19.63 -13.39 -8.14
N GLU A 313 -20.35 -13.32 -7.02
CA GLU A 313 -21.63 -12.63 -6.90
C GLU A 313 -21.51 -11.12 -6.63
N TYR A 314 -20.30 -10.66 -6.30
CA TYR A 314 -20.04 -9.27 -5.94
C TYR A 314 -19.38 -8.51 -7.09
N ASP A 315 -19.87 -7.31 -7.40
CA ASP A 315 -19.20 -6.41 -8.33
C ASP A 315 -18.08 -5.67 -7.59
N ILE A 316 -16.90 -6.30 -7.50
CA ILE A 316 -15.78 -5.78 -6.71
C ILE A 316 -15.16 -4.54 -7.37
N ARG A 317 -15.12 -3.44 -6.60
CA ARG A 317 -14.51 -2.17 -7.00
C ARG A 317 -13.02 -2.12 -6.66
N HIS A 318 -12.68 -2.50 -5.43
CA HIS A 318 -11.33 -2.39 -4.87
C HIS A 318 -11.05 -3.51 -3.87
N ILE A 319 -9.79 -3.95 -3.79
CA ILE A 319 -9.33 -4.99 -2.86
C ILE A 319 -8.00 -4.53 -2.25
N ALA A 320 -7.83 -4.75 -0.94
CA ALA A 320 -6.55 -4.59 -0.26
C ALA A 320 -6.25 -5.84 0.59
N GLY A 321 -4.99 -6.25 0.63
CA GLY A 321 -4.52 -7.37 1.44
C GLY A 321 -3.59 -6.89 2.55
N GLY A 322 -3.78 -7.42 3.76
CA GLY A 322 -2.83 -7.27 4.85
C GLY A 322 -1.82 -8.42 4.87
N LEU A 323 -1.33 -8.76 6.06
CA LEU A 323 -0.40 -9.89 6.23
C LEU A 323 -1.13 -11.24 6.09
N HIS A 324 -2.22 -11.39 6.84
CA HIS A 324 -3.00 -12.63 6.91
C HIS A 324 -4.51 -12.41 6.72
N HIS A 325 -4.92 -11.24 6.25
CA HIS A 325 -6.31 -10.91 5.97
C HIS A 325 -6.44 -10.12 4.67
N SER A 326 -7.69 -9.95 4.25
CA SER A 326 -8.05 -9.15 3.09
C SER A 326 -9.36 -8.43 3.33
N ILE A 327 -9.51 -7.32 2.63
CA ILE A 327 -10.69 -6.48 2.62
C ILE A 327 -11.01 -6.07 1.17
N ALA A 328 -12.29 -6.00 0.84
CA ALA A 328 -12.76 -5.49 -0.45
C ALA A 328 -13.95 -4.55 -0.28
N CYS A 329 -14.13 -3.63 -1.23
CA CYS A 329 -15.41 -2.95 -1.41
C CYS A 329 -16.00 -3.22 -2.79
N THR A 330 -17.33 -3.29 -2.83
CA THR A 330 -18.12 -3.46 -4.04
C THR A 330 -18.46 -2.12 -4.69
N LYS A 331 -18.89 -2.11 -5.95
CA LYS A 331 -19.42 -0.90 -6.62
C LYS A 331 -20.68 -0.36 -5.94
N SER A 332 -21.43 -1.20 -5.23
CA SER A 332 -22.58 -0.79 -4.42
C SER A 332 -22.21 -0.32 -3.00
N GLY A 333 -20.92 -0.26 -2.65
CA GLY A 333 -20.46 0.23 -1.36
C GLY A 333 -20.44 -0.77 -0.21
N LYS A 334 -20.78 -2.05 -0.45
CA LYS A 334 -20.61 -3.13 0.55
C LYS A 334 -19.13 -3.38 0.83
N ILE A 335 -18.81 -3.72 2.07
CA ILE A 335 -17.46 -4.03 2.54
C ILE A 335 -17.40 -5.53 2.87
N LEU A 336 -16.38 -6.22 2.38
CA LEU A 336 -16.16 -7.65 2.63
C LEU A 336 -14.82 -7.85 3.33
N VAL A 337 -14.75 -8.75 4.30
CA VAL A 337 -13.50 -9.18 4.97
C VAL A 337 -13.39 -10.70 5.01
N TRP A 338 -12.16 -11.18 5.00
CA TRP A 338 -11.83 -12.60 5.21
C TRP A 338 -10.36 -12.74 5.62
N GLY A 339 -10.00 -13.91 6.16
CA GLY A 339 -8.65 -14.20 6.61
C GLY A 339 -8.54 -14.49 8.11
N ARG A 340 -7.43 -14.09 8.72
CA ARG A 340 -7.13 -14.27 10.14
C ARG A 340 -8.07 -13.50 11.06
N CYS A 341 -8.50 -14.14 12.15
CA CYS A 341 -9.49 -13.59 13.10
C CYS A 341 -8.94 -13.10 14.44
N ASP A 342 -7.64 -13.32 14.71
CA ASP A 342 -7.11 -13.28 16.08
C ASP A 342 -7.06 -11.88 16.71
N ASP A 343 -6.84 -10.83 15.91
CA ASP A 343 -6.47 -9.49 16.38
C ASP A 343 -7.43 -8.42 15.84
N GLY A 344 -8.72 -8.76 15.75
CA GLY A 344 -9.78 -7.84 15.37
C GLY A 344 -9.82 -7.44 13.90
N GLN A 345 -9.00 -8.04 13.02
CA GLN A 345 -8.91 -7.71 11.59
C GLN A 345 -10.28 -7.76 10.88
N MET A 346 -11.19 -8.62 11.35
CA MET A 346 -12.50 -8.83 10.73
C MET A 346 -13.51 -7.70 11.06
N GLY A 347 -13.34 -6.96 12.16
CA GLY A 347 -14.24 -5.84 12.47
C GLY A 347 -15.71 -6.25 12.71
N ILE A 348 -15.97 -7.53 12.98
CA ILE A 348 -17.32 -8.09 13.18
C ILE A 348 -17.35 -8.99 14.40
N ASP A 349 -18.54 -9.14 14.95
CA ASP A 349 -18.85 -10.14 15.97
C ASP A 349 -18.88 -11.53 15.33
N LEU A 350 -17.82 -12.31 15.54
CA LEU A 350 -17.65 -13.64 14.95
C LEU A 350 -18.69 -14.66 15.44
N ASP A 351 -19.33 -14.42 16.58
CA ASP A 351 -20.40 -15.30 17.08
C ASP A 351 -21.68 -15.21 16.23
N ARG A 352 -21.81 -14.13 15.43
CA ARG A 352 -22.93 -13.93 14.50
C ARG A 352 -22.67 -14.50 13.11
N VAL A 353 -21.45 -14.94 12.84
CA VAL A 353 -21.06 -15.52 11.56
C VAL A 353 -21.43 -17.00 11.55
N PRO A 354 -21.97 -17.55 10.44
CA PRO A 354 -22.22 -18.97 10.32
C PRO A 354 -20.97 -19.80 10.67
N ARG A 355 -21.14 -20.79 11.54
CA ARG A 355 -20.02 -21.58 12.08
C ARG A 355 -19.21 -22.28 10.98
N ASP A 356 -19.85 -22.66 9.88
CA ASP A 356 -19.23 -23.29 8.71
C ASP A 356 -18.38 -22.33 7.86
N HIS A 357 -18.50 -21.01 8.07
CA HIS A 357 -17.62 -20.02 7.45
C HIS A 357 -16.30 -19.83 8.23
N ILE A 358 -16.22 -20.34 9.46
CA ILE A 358 -15.09 -20.14 10.36
C ILE A 358 -14.38 -21.46 10.64
N ILE A 359 -13.06 -21.44 10.56
CA ILE A 359 -12.22 -22.54 11.06
C ILE A 359 -11.80 -22.22 12.50
N PHE A 360 -12.02 -23.18 13.38
CA PHE A 360 -11.72 -23.08 14.80
C PHE A 360 -10.47 -23.91 15.14
N ASP A 361 -9.68 -23.47 16.12
CA ASP A 361 -8.61 -24.30 16.67
C ASP A 361 -9.14 -25.42 17.59
N TYR A 362 -8.25 -26.28 18.06
CA TYR A 362 -8.58 -27.38 18.99
C TYR A 362 -9.20 -26.92 20.32
N ARG A 363 -9.08 -25.63 20.68
CA ARG A 363 -9.71 -25.03 21.87
C ARG A 363 -11.05 -24.37 21.55
N GLY A 364 -11.53 -24.49 20.31
CA GLY A 364 -12.77 -23.88 19.86
C GLY A 364 -12.67 -22.37 19.63
N ARG A 365 -11.46 -21.81 19.47
CA ARG A 365 -11.29 -20.37 19.17
C ARG A 365 -11.32 -20.13 17.66
N PRO A 366 -12.04 -19.10 17.18
CA PRO A 366 -12.07 -18.78 15.75
C PRO A 366 -10.69 -18.32 15.28
N ARG A 367 -10.15 -18.92 14.23
CA ARG A 367 -8.81 -18.58 13.69
C ARG A 367 -8.85 -18.00 12.28
N VAL A 368 -9.75 -18.53 11.45
CA VAL A 368 -9.84 -18.17 10.03
C VAL A 368 -11.30 -17.96 9.66
N LEU A 369 -11.60 -16.79 9.10
CA LEU A 369 -12.82 -16.51 8.36
C LEU A 369 -12.58 -16.90 6.91
N ASN A 370 -13.08 -18.07 6.53
CA ASN A 370 -12.76 -18.76 5.27
C ASN A 370 -13.64 -18.31 4.10
N VAL A 371 -14.69 -17.53 4.39
CA VAL A 371 -15.65 -17.01 3.41
C VAL A 371 -15.70 -15.49 3.55
N PRO A 372 -15.52 -14.72 2.44
CA PRO A 372 -15.77 -13.28 2.41
C PRO A 372 -17.11 -12.94 3.05
N THR A 373 -17.06 -12.16 4.13
CA THR A 373 -18.24 -11.82 4.94
C THR A 373 -18.42 -10.31 4.98
N GLU A 374 -19.67 -9.87 4.91
CA GLU A 374 -20.02 -8.45 4.89
C GLU A 374 -19.78 -7.80 6.26
N VAL A 375 -19.16 -6.62 6.26
CA VAL A 375 -18.94 -5.78 7.44
C VAL A 375 -19.78 -4.52 7.28
N SER A 376 -20.51 -4.16 8.34
CA SER A 376 -21.28 -2.91 8.37
C SER A 376 -20.47 -1.80 9.03
N ILE A 377 -20.50 -0.62 8.43
CA ILE A 377 -20.06 0.62 9.09
C ILE A 377 -21.23 1.26 9.87
N PRO A 378 -20.97 2.05 10.92
CA PRO A 378 -22.01 2.67 11.74
C PRO A 378 -22.98 3.60 11.02
N ASP A 379 -22.55 4.28 9.94
CA ASP A 379 -23.40 5.17 9.16
C ASP A 379 -24.07 4.43 7.99
N HIS A 380 -25.39 4.28 8.07
CA HIS A 380 -26.21 3.60 7.06
C HIS A 380 -26.84 4.56 6.04
N SER A 381 -26.46 5.84 6.03
CA SER A 381 -26.95 6.78 5.02
C SER A 381 -26.50 6.36 3.61
N PRO A 382 -27.30 6.62 2.56
CA PRO A 382 -26.94 6.25 1.18
C PRO A 382 -25.60 6.82 0.71
N ASP A 383 -25.19 7.96 1.26
CA ASP A 383 -23.93 8.65 0.94
C ASP A 383 -22.71 8.03 1.63
N SER A 384 -22.91 7.06 2.53
CA SER A 384 -21.85 6.38 3.29
C SER A 384 -21.43 5.05 2.64
N GLN A 385 -21.62 4.91 1.34
CA GLN A 385 -21.10 3.78 0.57
C GLN A 385 -19.56 3.78 0.54
N ALA A 386 -18.95 2.61 0.80
CA ALA A 386 -17.51 2.47 0.72
C ALA A 386 -17.00 2.62 -0.72
N VAL A 387 -16.05 3.53 -0.93
CA VAL A 387 -15.45 3.81 -2.25
C VAL A 387 -14.03 3.27 -2.38
N PHE A 388 -13.35 3.02 -1.26
CA PHE A 388 -11.98 2.55 -1.20
C PHE A 388 -11.71 1.80 0.10
N VAL A 389 -10.80 0.82 0.05
CA VAL A 389 -10.37 0.05 1.21
C VAL A 389 -8.84 -0.05 1.24
N ALA A 390 -8.25 -0.08 2.42
CA ALA A 390 -6.84 -0.34 2.63
C ALA A 390 -6.66 -1.34 3.77
N ALA A 391 -5.52 -2.03 3.78
CA ALA A 391 -5.15 -2.93 4.87
C ALA A 391 -3.69 -2.64 5.25
N GLY A 392 -3.41 -2.53 6.54
CA GLY A 392 -2.05 -2.67 7.06
C GLY A 392 -1.74 -4.13 7.38
N ILE A 393 -0.79 -4.39 8.29
CA ILE A 393 -0.44 -5.76 8.68
C ILE A 393 -1.66 -6.51 9.22
N ASP A 394 -2.28 -5.95 10.26
CA ASP A 394 -3.39 -6.55 11.02
C ASP A 394 -4.51 -5.51 11.31
N ASN A 395 -4.62 -4.46 10.50
CA ASN A 395 -5.66 -3.46 10.59
C ASN A 395 -6.26 -3.14 9.21
N CYS A 396 -7.43 -2.51 9.22
CA CYS A 396 -8.22 -2.21 8.04
C CYS A 396 -8.62 -0.74 8.05
N PHE A 397 -8.73 -0.17 6.85
CA PHE A 397 -9.25 1.17 6.63
C PHE A 397 -10.30 1.14 5.53
N VAL A 398 -11.36 1.90 5.72
CA VAL A 398 -12.40 2.10 4.72
C VAL A 398 -12.66 3.58 4.57
N ILE A 399 -12.70 4.02 3.32
CA ILE A 399 -13.15 5.35 2.96
C ILE A 399 -14.57 5.24 2.43
N ALA A 400 -15.47 5.92 3.12
CA ALA A 400 -16.83 6.20 2.67
C ALA A 400 -17.04 7.73 2.77
N LYS A 401 -18.14 8.16 3.38
CA LYS A 401 -18.32 9.56 3.79
C LYS A 401 -17.29 10.02 4.82
N GLU A 402 -16.84 9.09 5.66
CA GLU A 402 -15.79 9.28 6.66
C GLU A 402 -14.70 8.20 6.48
N LEU A 403 -13.56 8.39 7.16
CA LEU A 403 -12.52 7.37 7.28
C LEU A 403 -12.85 6.48 8.48
N TYR A 404 -13.01 5.19 8.26
CA TYR A 404 -13.19 4.18 9.30
C TYR A 404 -11.92 3.35 9.43
N ALA A 405 -11.56 2.96 10.65
CA ALA A 405 -10.46 2.06 10.93
C ALA A 405 -10.83 1.04 12.02
N TRP A 406 -10.22 -0.14 11.96
CA TRP A 406 -10.31 -1.18 12.98
C TRP A 406 -9.14 -2.18 12.87
N GLY A 407 -9.04 -3.11 13.83
CA GLY A 407 -7.98 -4.10 13.94
C GLY A 407 -6.90 -3.73 14.96
N PHE A 408 -5.72 -4.30 14.79
CA PHE A 408 -4.58 -4.14 15.70
C PHE A 408 -4.09 -2.68 15.74
N SER A 409 -3.86 -2.16 16.96
CA SER A 409 -3.54 -0.74 17.17
C SER A 409 -2.37 -0.47 18.12
N ALA A 410 -1.54 -1.45 18.48
CA ALA A 410 -0.52 -1.28 19.53
C ALA A 410 0.42 -0.08 19.35
N CYS A 411 0.70 0.30 18.10
CA CYS A 411 1.51 1.48 17.76
C CYS A 411 0.68 2.65 17.20
N TYR A 412 -0.58 2.75 17.63
CA TYR A 412 -1.58 3.73 17.15
C TYR A 412 -1.91 3.63 15.66
N ASN A 413 -1.68 2.47 15.05
CA ASN A 413 -1.80 2.27 13.60
C ASN A 413 -3.21 2.57 13.08
N THR A 414 -4.24 2.49 13.92
CA THR A 414 -5.62 2.84 13.53
C THR A 414 -5.89 4.35 13.53
N GLY A 415 -5.03 5.18 14.14
CA GLY A 415 -5.21 6.63 14.24
C GLY A 415 -6.27 7.06 15.28
N LEU A 416 -6.77 6.11 16.08
CA LEU A 416 -7.85 6.32 17.05
C LEU A 416 -7.38 6.77 18.43
N LYS A 417 -6.08 7.08 18.59
CA LYS A 417 -5.44 7.37 19.89
C LYS A 417 -5.67 6.25 20.92
N THR A 418 -5.58 5.01 20.46
CA THR A 418 -5.63 3.82 21.32
C THR A 418 -4.53 2.85 20.90
N THR A 419 -3.97 2.15 21.88
CA THR A 419 -3.07 1.01 21.68
C THR A 419 -3.82 -0.32 21.72
N GLU A 420 -5.07 -0.31 22.17
CA GLU A 420 -5.92 -1.50 22.22
C GLU A 420 -6.45 -1.87 20.84
N THR A 421 -6.62 -3.17 20.61
CA THR A 421 -7.27 -3.69 19.41
C THR A 421 -8.68 -3.14 19.26
N VAL A 422 -9.00 -2.63 18.08
CA VAL A 422 -10.31 -2.05 17.77
C VAL A 422 -11.14 -3.10 17.05
N GLY A 423 -12.13 -3.68 17.74
CA GLY A 423 -12.90 -4.83 17.22
C GLY A 423 -14.00 -4.51 16.21
N SER A 424 -14.27 -3.24 15.92
CA SER A 424 -15.34 -2.83 14.98
C SER A 424 -14.99 -1.54 14.23
N PRO A 425 -15.51 -1.32 13.01
CA PRO A 425 -15.27 -0.10 12.24
C PRO A 425 -15.58 1.17 13.04
N THR A 426 -14.54 1.96 13.30
CA THR A 426 -14.64 3.16 14.13
C THR A 426 -14.19 4.37 13.32
N VAL A 427 -14.94 5.47 13.42
CA VAL A 427 -14.62 6.73 12.72
C VAL A 427 -13.29 7.28 13.24
N VAL A 428 -12.34 7.46 12.34
CA VAL A 428 -11.07 8.10 12.64
C VAL A 428 -11.31 9.61 12.75
N PRO A 429 -11.00 10.25 13.90
CA PRO A 429 -11.27 11.66 14.09
C PRO A 429 -10.32 12.51 13.25
N CYS A 430 -10.71 12.81 12.02
CA CYS A 430 -10.05 13.77 11.15
C CYS A 430 -10.82 15.09 11.21
N ARG A 431 -10.18 16.18 11.66
CA ARG A 431 -10.75 17.54 11.60
C ARG A 431 -10.73 18.12 10.17
N LEU A 432 -10.90 17.26 9.17
CA LEU A 432 -10.74 17.59 7.76
C LEU A 432 -12.12 17.52 7.12
N THR A 433 -12.63 18.70 6.78
CA THR A 433 -13.90 18.88 6.09
C THR A 433 -13.66 18.62 4.60
N ALA A 434 -13.74 17.37 4.13
CA ALA A 434 -13.71 17.10 2.68
C ALA A 434 -14.24 15.73 2.27
N THR A 435 -14.84 15.71 1.07
CA THR A 435 -15.15 14.54 0.26
C THR A 435 -13.89 13.75 -0.08
N PHE A 436 -13.92 12.44 0.15
CA PHE A 436 -12.80 11.56 -0.16
C PHE A 436 -12.89 11.07 -1.61
N GLU A 437 -12.03 11.55 -2.52
CA GLU A 437 -11.71 10.79 -3.73
C GLU A 437 -10.37 10.08 -3.53
N ALA A 438 -10.43 8.76 -3.71
CA ALA A 438 -9.35 7.87 -3.33
C ALA A 438 -8.27 7.79 -4.42
N LEU A 439 -7.05 8.19 -4.07
CA LEU A 439 -5.85 7.96 -4.85
C LEU A 439 -4.80 7.31 -3.94
N SER A 440 -4.93 5.98 -3.86
CA SER A 440 -4.01 4.96 -3.32
C SER A 440 -3.59 5.07 -1.85
N PHE A 441 -3.95 4.05 -1.07
CA PHE A 441 -3.22 3.62 0.11
C PHE A 441 -2.51 2.31 -0.19
N TRP A 442 -1.23 2.28 0.14
CA TRP A 442 -0.47 1.06 0.36
C TRP A 442 0.05 1.19 1.78
N THR A 443 -0.10 0.16 2.60
CA THR A 443 0.47 0.09 3.96
C THR A 443 0.84 -1.36 4.19
N GLN A 444 2.12 -1.72 4.19
CA GLN A 444 2.54 -3.07 4.61
C GLN A 444 3.90 -2.98 5.27
N VAL A 445 3.99 -3.31 6.56
CA VAL A 445 5.25 -3.29 7.32
C VAL A 445 5.78 -4.70 7.60
N ARG A 446 7.10 -4.80 7.71
CA ARG A 446 7.97 -5.98 7.83
C ARG A 446 7.65 -6.89 9.03
N SER A 447 7.83 -8.20 8.84
CA SER A 447 8.15 -9.16 9.91
C SER A 447 9.60 -9.63 9.76
N THR A 448 10.44 -9.48 10.77
CA THR A 448 11.70 -10.23 10.88
C THR A 448 11.43 -11.56 11.56
N TRP A 449 11.77 -12.67 10.90
CA TRP A 449 11.86 -13.97 11.55
C TRP A 449 13.16 -14.01 12.36
N VAL A 450 13.06 -14.10 13.69
CA VAL A 450 14.17 -14.61 14.51
C VAL A 450 13.99 -16.13 14.54
N SER A 451 14.86 -16.86 13.84
CA SER A 451 14.89 -18.32 13.90
C SER A 451 15.19 -18.75 15.34
N GLY A 452 14.24 -19.41 16.01
CA GLY A 452 14.56 -20.14 17.25
C GLY A 452 13.45 -20.35 18.29
N SER A 453 12.25 -19.77 18.17
CA SER A 453 11.21 -19.92 19.20
C SER A 453 9.85 -20.32 18.61
N THR A 454 9.27 -21.41 19.15
CA THR A 454 7.89 -21.83 18.92
C THR A 454 6.90 -21.18 19.90
N ASP A 455 7.34 -20.18 20.68
CA ASP A 455 6.54 -19.51 21.70
C ASP A 455 6.04 -18.14 21.22
N SER A 456 4.73 -18.01 21.04
CA SER A 456 4.05 -16.81 20.55
C SER A 456 4.00 -15.64 21.54
N SER A 457 4.60 -15.79 22.72
CA SER A 457 4.62 -14.77 23.78
C SER A 457 5.83 -13.82 23.73
N MET A 458 6.76 -14.01 22.79
CA MET A 458 7.98 -13.20 22.63
C MET A 458 8.06 -12.62 21.21
N PHE A 459 7.26 -11.59 20.90
CA PHE A 459 7.43 -10.76 19.69
C PHE A 459 7.77 -9.32 20.10
N GLN A 460 8.96 -8.85 19.70
CA GLN A 460 9.43 -7.47 19.87
C GLN A 460 8.99 -6.59 18.68
N MET A 461 8.51 -5.39 19.03
CA MET A 461 8.27 -4.18 18.22
C MET A 461 7.79 -4.36 16.77
N VAL A 462 6.47 -4.22 16.58
CA VAL A 462 5.84 -4.04 15.26
C VAL A 462 5.64 -2.55 15.02
N CYS A 463 6.60 -1.88 14.39
CA CYS A 463 6.39 -0.51 13.92
C CYS A 463 5.47 -0.52 12.70
N SER A 464 4.51 0.39 12.65
CA SER A 464 3.57 0.48 11.54
C SER A 464 3.11 1.92 11.43
N VAL A 465 3.40 2.51 10.27
CA VAL A 465 2.82 3.80 9.88
C VAL A 465 1.63 3.54 8.99
N SER A 466 0.58 4.29 9.27
CA SER A 466 -0.58 4.38 8.40
C SER A 466 -0.69 5.83 7.94
N MET A 467 -0.99 6.01 6.66
CA MET A 467 -1.13 7.32 6.04
C MET A 467 -2.54 7.48 5.50
N ALA A 468 -3.07 8.70 5.51
CA ALA A 468 -4.32 9.14 4.87
C ALA A 468 -3.97 10.28 3.92
N VAL A 469 -4.42 10.21 2.68
CA VAL A 469 -4.35 11.25 1.67
C VAL A 469 -5.77 11.76 1.40
N MET A 470 -6.00 13.08 1.48
CA MET A 470 -7.33 13.71 1.53
C MET A 470 -7.45 14.93 0.60
N MET A 471 -8.67 15.34 0.25
CA MET A 471 -8.94 16.50 -0.62
C MET A 471 -9.30 17.77 0.18
N LYS A 472 -9.36 18.94 -0.48
CA LYS A 472 -10.11 20.12 -0.03
C LYS A 472 -11.40 20.26 -0.87
N PRO A 473 -12.54 20.73 -0.33
CA PRO A 473 -13.70 21.09 -1.14
C PRO A 473 -13.36 22.32 -1.97
N GLN A 474 -13.62 22.28 -3.29
CA GLN A 474 -13.63 23.50 -4.11
C GLN A 474 -14.91 24.29 -3.82
N GLY A 475 -14.87 25.11 -2.77
CA GLY A 475 -15.92 26.09 -2.52
C GLY A 475 -15.81 27.25 -3.50
N VAL A 476 -16.80 27.41 -4.39
CA VAL A 476 -17.04 28.67 -5.10
C VAL A 476 -17.38 29.72 -4.05
N ALA A 477 -16.44 30.61 -3.75
CA ALA A 477 -16.69 31.76 -2.90
C ALA A 477 -17.61 32.74 -3.63
N ILE A 478 -18.92 32.65 -3.37
CA ILE A 478 -19.83 33.76 -3.63
C ILE A 478 -19.48 34.85 -2.62
N MET A 479 -18.74 35.85 -3.07
CA MET A 479 -18.45 37.08 -2.34
C MET A 479 -19.76 37.82 -2.03
N SER A 480 -20.34 37.52 -0.87
CA SER A 480 -21.36 38.36 -0.23
C SER A 480 -20.66 39.45 0.57
N ILE A 481 -20.61 40.64 -0.02
CA ILE A 481 -20.21 41.91 0.60
C ILE A 481 -21.11 42.19 1.81
N LEU A 482 -20.58 42.20 3.02
CA LEU A 482 -21.11 43.02 4.12
C LEU A 482 -19.98 43.60 4.99
N ARG A 483 -20.07 44.92 5.15
CA ARG A 483 -19.08 45.83 5.73
C ARG A 483 -19.12 45.83 7.28
N ARG A 484 -17.92 46.03 7.84
CA ARG A 484 -17.56 46.83 9.04
C ARG A 484 -18.28 46.56 10.38
N LEU A 485 -17.49 46.18 11.38
CA LEU A 485 -17.31 47.00 12.58
C LEU A 485 -15.99 46.64 13.29
N ARG A 486 -15.12 47.66 13.43
CA ARG A 486 -13.94 47.67 14.31
C ARG A 486 -14.42 48.03 15.71
N ILE A 487 -13.97 47.29 16.73
CA ILE A 487 -13.87 47.82 18.09
C ILE A 487 -12.46 47.50 18.59
N HIS A 488 -11.74 48.56 18.97
CA HIS A 488 -10.45 48.52 19.66
C HIS A 488 -10.69 48.49 21.16
N PHE A 489 -9.89 47.72 21.89
CA PHE A 489 -9.44 48.10 23.23
C PHE A 489 -7.94 47.81 23.34
N ARG A 490 -7.19 48.79 23.87
CA ARG A 490 -5.75 48.79 24.12
C ARG A 490 -5.52 49.33 25.53
N LEU A 491 -4.38 48.90 26.10
CA LEU A 491 -3.64 49.41 27.28
C LEU A 491 -4.01 48.71 28.61
N SER A 492 -3.08 48.38 29.51
CA SER A 492 -1.60 48.48 29.54
C SER A 492 -1.06 47.96 30.90
N GLY A 493 0.16 47.40 30.89
CA GLY A 493 1.18 47.58 31.95
C GLY A 493 1.51 46.31 32.75
N SER A 494 2.68 45.68 32.53
CA SER A 494 3.97 45.90 33.24
C SER A 494 3.95 45.17 34.62
N ASP A 495 4.90 44.34 35.05
CA ASP A 495 6.36 44.45 35.05
C ASP A 495 7.04 43.07 35.27
N VAL A 496 8.28 42.96 34.82
CA VAL A 496 9.26 41.89 35.12
C VAL A 496 10.25 42.44 36.14
N PRO A 497 10.74 41.67 37.14
CA PRO A 497 12.12 41.16 37.05
C PRO A 497 12.40 39.79 37.71
N ALA A 498 13.33 39.04 37.14
CA ALA A 498 14.13 38.00 37.83
C ALA A 498 15.31 38.66 38.57
N PRO A 499 15.95 38.02 39.60
CA PRO A 499 17.05 37.08 39.32
C PRO A 499 17.28 35.92 40.36
N ALA A 500 18.15 34.98 39.95
CA ALA A 500 19.03 33.96 40.60
C ALA A 500 19.05 33.77 42.15
N THR A 501 19.37 32.62 42.79
CA THR A 501 20.46 31.61 42.62
C THR A 501 20.28 30.44 43.62
N ASN A 502 20.77 29.24 43.27
CA ASN A 502 21.34 28.11 44.06
C ASN A 502 20.68 27.57 45.36
N VAL A 503 20.50 26.24 45.44
CA VAL A 503 21.23 25.26 46.28
C VAL A 503 20.59 23.87 46.08
N GLY A 504 21.42 22.85 45.86
CA GLY A 504 20.98 21.48 45.63
C GLY A 504 20.63 20.71 46.90
N GLN A 505 19.85 19.64 46.74
CA GLN A 505 19.90 18.48 47.62
C GLN A 505 19.36 17.23 46.90
N GLN A 506 20.23 16.21 46.86
CA GLN A 506 19.90 14.82 46.55
C GLN A 506 18.95 14.26 47.61
N VAL A 507 17.99 13.43 47.18
CA VAL A 507 17.42 12.38 48.03
C VAL A 507 17.48 11.07 47.26
N ALA A 508 18.39 10.21 47.68
CA ALA A 508 18.37 8.78 47.38
C ALA A 508 17.74 8.06 48.57
N LEU A 509 16.77 7.18 48.30
CA LEU A 509 16.39 6.11 49.22
C LEU A 509 16.44 4.78 48.47
N LYS A 510 17.22 3.89 49.08
CA LYS A 510 17.68 2.57 48.67
C LYS A 510 16.80 1.53 49.36
N LEU A 511 16.64 0.35 48.75
CA LEU A 511 16.55 -1.01 49.34
C LEU A 511 15.80 -1.91 48.32
N GLY A 512 16.28 -3.06 47.89
CA GLY A 512 17.47 -3.80 48.26
C GLY A 512 17.70 -4.94 47.25
N SER A 513 18.97 -5.25 47.03
CA SER A 513 19.47 -6.36 46.24
C SER A 513 19.85 -7.54 47.14
N SER A 514 19.67 -8.76 46.66
CA SER A 514 20.53 -9.91 46.97
C SER A 514 20.32 -10.99 45.91
N SER A 515 21.29 -11.79 45.48
CA SER A 515 22.74 -11.67 45.32
C SER A 515 23.18 -12.85 44.45
N TRP A 516 24.36 -12.74 43.86
CA TRP A 516 24.94 -13.65 42.86
C TRP A 516 25.53 -14.96 43.45
N MET A 517 25.45 -16.03 42.63
CA MET A 517 26.53 -16.92 42.14
C MET A 517 27.63 -17.45 43.12
N GLN A 518 27.81 -18.78 43.22
CA GLN A 518 29.11 -19.47 42.96
C GLN A 518 29.06 -21.02 42.99
N GLU A 519 29.56 -21.59 41.89
CA GLU A 519 30.45 -22.75 41.68
C GLU A 519 30.26 -24.18 42.28
N ARG A 520 30.40 -25.13 41.33
CA ARG A 520 31.05 -26.47 41.36
C ARG A 520 30.56 -27.50 42.38
N TRP A 521 30.02 -28.62 41.88
CA TRP A 521 30.71 -29.91 41.76
C TRP A 521 30.14 -30.68 40.57
#